data_AF-A0A9P6VM54-F1
#
_entry.id   AF-A0A9P6VM54-F1
#
_cell.length_a   1.000
_cell.length_b   1.000
_cell.length_c   1.000
_cell.angle_alpha   90.00
_cell.angle_beta   90.00
_cell.angle_gamma   90.00
#
_symmetry.space_group_name_H-M   'P 1'
#
loop_
_entity.id
_entity.type
_entity.pdbx_description
1 polymer ?
#
loop_
_entity_poly.entity_id
_entity_poly.type
_entity_poly.pdbx_seq_one_letter_code
_entity_poly.pdbx_strand_id
1 'polypeptide(L)'
;MGDIPEFRNLSLERHGNVFVLTMQKPPENRLNSWYCREIIRAFHTVQRLLGPDSEGAVITRGSGTKFWCTGLELDEIDRDPFANTDGFYPVSFSYNSIQEYADQ
;
A
#
# COMPACT_ATOMS: atom_id res chain seq x y z
N MET A 1 6.08 -20.74 -6.68
CA MET A 1 5.32 -19.89 -5.74
C MET A 1 6.20 -18.71 -5.44
N GLY A 2 5.81 -17.48 -5.80
CA GLY A 2 6.65 -16.31 -5.57
C GLY A 2 6.72 -15.98 -4.09
N ASP A 3 7.93 -15.77 -3.57
CA ASP A 3 8.14 -15.39 -2.18
C ASP A 3 7.52 -14.02 -1.89
N ILE A 4 6.88 -13.90 -0.73
CA ILE A 4 6.33 -12.63 -0.25
C ILE A 4 7.51 -11.79 0.29
N PRO A 5 7.75 -10.58 -0.23
CA PRO A 5 8.81 -9.72 0.27
C PRO A 5 8.50 -9.20 1.68
N GLU A 6 9.54 -8.79 2.39
CA GLU A 6 9.38 -8.07 3.66
C GLU A 6 8.91 -6.63 3.43
N PHE A 7 8.09 -6.13 4.37
CA PHE A 7 7.61 -4.75 4.38
C PHE A 7 7.94 -4.10 5.73
N ARG A 8 8.16 -2.79 5.72
CA ARG A 8 8.43 -2.05 6.96
C ARG A 8 7.12 -1.80 7.71
N ASN A 9 7.04 -2.30 8.95
CA ASN A 9 5.88 -2.12 9.84
C ASN A 9 4.54 -2.61 9.23
N LEU A 10 4.63 -3.62 8.37
CA LEU A 10 3.51 -4.23 7.66
C LEU A 10 3.87 -5.70 7.41
N SER A 11 2.91 -6.62 7.50
CA SER A 11 3.14 -8.02 7.11
C SER A 11 2.02 -8.51 6.22
N LEU A 12 2.34 -9.45 5.34
CA LEU A 12 1.41 -10.02 4.37
C LEU A 12 1.49 -11.54 4.47
N GLU A 13 0.38 -12.16 4.85
CA GLU A 13 0.22 -13.61 4.94
C GLU A 13 -0.69 -14.10 3.81
N ARG A 14 -0.43 -15.29 3.26
CA ARG A 14 -1.21 -15.88 2.17
C ARG A 14 -1.89 -17.17 2.61
N HIS A 15 -3.20 -17.25 2.36
CA HIS A 15 -4.04 -18.41 2.57
C HIS A 15 -4.80 -18.71 1.26
N GLY A 16 -4.18 -19.47 0.35
CA GLY A 16 -4.73 -19.69 -1.00
C GLY A 16 -4.78 -18.39 -1.81
N ASN A 17 -5.98 -17.96 -2.20
CA ASN A 17 -6.23 -16.68 -2.89
C ASN A 17 -6.68 -15.56 -1.94
N VAL A 18 -6.66 -15.81 -0.63
CA VAL A 18 -6.95 -14.80 0.40
C VAL A 18 -5.64 -14.35 1.03
N PHE A 19 -5.45 -13.04 1.14
CA PHE A 19 -4.27 -12.43 1.73
C PHE A 19 -4.66 -11.62 2.97
N VAL A 20 -3.88 -11.73 4.04
CA VAL A 20 -4.07 -10.98 5.28
C VAL A 20 -2.94 -9.96 5.41
N LEU A 21 -3.30 -8.68 5.27
CA LEU A 21 -2.41 -7.55 5.43
C LEU A 21 -2.53 -7.00 6.86
N THR A 22 -1.47 -7.14 7.66
CA THR A 22 -1.45 -6.72 9.07
C THR A 22 -0.61 -5.45 9.25
N MET A 23 -1.27 -4.37 9.66
CA MET A 23 -0.69 -3.04 9.92
C MET A 23 -0.02 -2.98 11.30
N GLN A 24 1.25 -2.57 11.33
CA GLN A 24 2.13 -2.65 12.51
C GLN A 24 2.98 -1.38 12.72
N LYS A 25 2.59 -0.23 12.18
CA LYS A 25 3.29 1.05 12.40
C LYS A 25 2.93 1.61 13.77
N PRO A 26 3.87 1.66 14.74
CA PRO A 26 3.60 2.31 16.01
C PRO A 26 3.44 3.83 15.83
N PRO A 27 2.71 4.52 16.74
CA PRO A 27 1.97 3.93 17.85
C PRO A 27 0.57 3.40 17.47
N GLU A 28 -0.03 3.88 16.37
CA GLU A 28 -1.46 3.71 16.09
C GLU A 28 -1.79 3.52 14.60
N ASN A 29 -0.83 3.01 13.83
CA ASN A 29 -0.95 2.82 12.39
C ASN A 29 -1.25 4.11 11.59
N ARG A 30 -0.84 5.28 12.10
CA ARG A 30 -1.03 6.57 11.43
C ARG A 30 -0.44 6.57 10.03
N LEU A 31 -1.23 7.00 9.07
CA LEU A 31 -0.89 7.07 7.66
C LEU A 31 0.00 8.28 7.41
N ASN A 32 1.11 8.02 6.75
CA ASN A 32 2.03 9.02 6.26
C ASN A 32 2.59 8.55 4.92
N SER A 33 3.33 9.40 4.22
CA SER A 33 3.70 9.16 2.82
C SER A 33 4.49 7.87 2.62
N TRP A 34 5.47 7.58 3.49
CA TRP A 34 6.27 6.35 3.35
C TRP A 34 5.45 5.10 3.69
N TYR A 35 4.60 5.16 4.71
CA TYR A 35 3.85 3.99 5.14
C TYR A 35 2.77 3.62 4.13
N CYS A 36 2.14 4.61 3.51
CA CYS A 36 1.18 4.35 2.44
C CYS A 36 1.86 3.79 1.17
N ARG A 37 3.10 4.17 0.87
CA ARG A 37 3.89 3.50 -0.18
C ARG A 37 4.13 2.01 0.15
N GLU A 38 4.39 1.66 1.40
CA GLU A 38 4.51 0.24 1.80
C GLU A 38 3.18 -0.52 1.60
N ILE A 39 2.05 0.09 1.95
CA ILE A 39 0.71 -0.49 1.74
C ILE A 39 0.45 -0.70 0.24
N ILE A 40 0.76 0.30 -0.60
CA ILE A 40 0.65 0.20 -2.07
C ILE A 40 1.53 -0.93 -2.61
N ARG A 41 2.79 -1.03 -2.15
CA ARG A 41 3.70 -2.13 -2.53
C ARG A 41 3.13 -3.50 -2.14
N ALA A 42 2.47 -3.61 -0.99
CA ALA A 42 1.82 -4.84 -0.58
C ALA A 42 0.64 -5.21 -1.49
N PHE A 43 -0.24 -4.26 -1.85
CA PHE A 43 -1.34 -4.50 -2.79
C PHE A 43 -0.84 -4.91 -4.18
N HIS A 44 0.19 -4.24 -4.73
CA HIS A 44 0.79 -4.66 -6.01
C HIS A 44 1.47 -6.02 -5.92
N THR A 45 1.98 -6.40 -4.75
CA THR A 45 2.51 -7.75 -4.52
C THR A 45 1.39 -8.78 -4.59
N VAL A 46 0.25 -8.54 -3.94
CA VAL A 46 -0.94 -9.39 -4.06
C VAL A 46 -1.39 -9.53 -5.51
N GLN A 47 -1.53 -8.40 -6.22
CA GLN A 47 -1.90 -8.38 -7.64
C GLN A 47 -0.98 -9.26 -8.50
N ARG A 48 0.35 -9.13 -8.33
CA ARG A 48 1.33 -9.94 -9.06
C ARG A 48 1.28 -11.43 -8.69
N LEU A 49 1.00 -11.74 -7.42
CA LEU A 49 0.94 -13.13 -6.93
C LEU A 49 -0.34 -13.86 -7.32
N LEU A 50 -1.45 -13.15 -7.50
CA LEU A 50 -2.70 -13.69 -8.04
C LEU A 50 -2.62 -13.83 -9.56
N GLY A 51 -2.11 -12.81 -10.24
CA GLY A 51 -2.14 -12.72 -11.70
C GLY A 51 -3.35 -11.92 -12.21
N PRO A 52 -3.36 -11.55 -13.50
CA PRO A 52 -4.48 -10.85 -14.11
C PRO A 52 -5.76 -11.70 -14.06
N ASP A 53 -6.92 -11.04 -13.97
CA ASP A 53 -8.27 -11.62 -14.00
C ASP A 53 -8.52 -12.77 -12.99
N SER A 54 -7.69 -12.86 -11.96
CA SER A 54 -7.74 -13.92 -10.97
C SER A 54 -8.58 -13.50 -9.76
N GLU A 55 -9.46 -14.40 -9.31
CA GLU A 55 -10.24 -14.17 -8.10
C GLU A 55 -9.37 -14.22 -6.83
N GLY A 56 -9.62 -13.31 -5.90
CA GLY A 56 -8.96 -13.27 -4.61
C GLY A 56 -9.52 -12.18 -3.71
N ALA A 57 -9.04 -12.18 -2.46
CA ALA A 57 -9.44 -11.20 -1.47
C ALA A 57 -8.25 -10.73 -0.64
N VAL A 58 -8.31 -9.48 -0.17
CA VAL A 58 -7.38 -8.94 0.82
C VAL A 58 -8.16 -8.52 2.05
N ILE A 59 -7.77 -9.06 3.20
CA ILE A 59 -8.26 -8.65 4.52
C ILE A 59 -7.21 -7.72 5.11
N THR A 60 -7.59 -6.50 5.49
CA THR A 60 -6.70 -5.60 6.23
C THR A 60 -7.05 -5.61 7.71
N ARG A 61 -6.04 -5.62 8.58
CA ARG A 61 -6.23 -5.59 10.03
C ARG A 61 -5.11 -4.81 10.74
N GLY A 62 -5.40 -4.31 11.93
CA GLY A 62 -4.37 -3.87 12.86
C GLY A 62 -3.72 -5.05 13.59
N SER A 63 -2.46 -4.91 13.99
CA SER A 63 -1.77 -5.89 14.84
C SER A 63 -2.22 -5.87 16.30
N GLY A 64 -2.67 -4.71 16.78
CA GLY A 64 -3.17 -4.55 18.15
C GLY A 64 -4.67 -4.79 18.26
N THR A 65 -5.16 -4.83 19.51
CA THR A 65 -6.59 -5.00 19.83
C THR A 65 -7.40 -3.70 19.75
N LYS A 66 -6.71 -2.54 19.73
CA LYS A 66 -7.35 -1.23 19.87
C LYS A 66 -7.51 -0.49 18.56
N PHE A 67 -6.48 -0.49 17.71
CA PHE A 67 -6.44 0.35 16.52
C PHE A 67 -6.20 -0.46 15.25
N TRP A 68 -7.11 -0.30 14.27
CA TRP A 68 -6.80 -0.60 12.88
C TRP A 68 -5.88 0.48 12.31
N CYS A 69 -6.34 1.73 12.33
CA CYS A 69 -5.61 2.94 11.93
C CYS A 69 -6.32 4.16 12.53
N THR A 70 -5.58 5.17 12.99
CA THR A 70 -6.13 6.43 13.53
C THR A 70 -6.15 7.59 12.52
N GLY A 71 -5.92 7.30 11.24
CA GLY A 71 -5.96 8.29 10.16
C GLY A 71 -4.59 8.89 9.85
N LEU A 72 -4.56 10.13 9.37
CA LEU A 72 -3.35 10.81 8.89
C LEU A 72 -2.43 11.26 10.04
N GLU A 73 -1.12 11.19 9.81
CA GLU A 73 -0.09 11.77 10.66
C GLU A 73 0.00 13.27 10.39
N LEU A 74 -0.66 14.08 11.22
CA LEU A 74 -0.81 15.53 11.01
C LEU A 74 0.51 16.31 11.12
N ASP A 75 1.49 15.78 11.85
CA ASP A 75 2.82 16.38 12.01
C ASP A 75 3.78 16.07 10.86
N GLU A 76 3.36 15.28 9.86
CA GLU A 76 4.19 15.03 8.67
C GLU A 76 4.44 16.33 7.88
N ILE A 77 3.43 17.21 7.80
CA ILE A 77 3.50 18.48 7.08
C ILE A 77 4.56 19.44 7.64
N ASP A 78 4.86 19.33 8.94
CA ASP A 78 5.89 20.15 9.60
C ASP A 78 7.31 19.79 9.14
N ARG A 79 7.49 18.56 8.61
CA ARG A 79 8.79 18.04 8.14
C ARG A 79 8.89 18.02 6.63
N ASP A 80 7.77 17.81 5.95
CA ASP A 80 7.66 17.77 4.50
C ASP A 80 6.44 18.59 4.06
N PRO A 81 6.62 19.82 3.54
CA PRO A 81 5.52 20.63 3.04
C PRO A 81 4.72 19.98 1.90
N PHE A 82 5.28 18.96 1.24
CA PHE A 82 4.63 18.18 0.21
C PHE A 82 3.88 16.95 0.76
N ALA A 83 3.92 16.69 2.07
CA ALA A 83 3.13 15.65 2.74
C ALA A 83 1.65 16.05 2.86
N ASN A 84 1.04 16.32 1.72
CA ASN A 84 -0.36 16.64 1.54
C ASN A 84 -0.92 15.77 0.39
N THR A 85 -2.18 15.96 0.03
CA THR A 85 -2.82 15.20 -1.06
C THR A 85 -2.10 15.35 -2.40
N ASP A 86 -1.45 16.48 -2.63
CA ASP A 86 -0.74 16.76 -3.89
C ASP A 86 0.57 15.99 -3.96
N GLY A 87 1.31 15.82 -2.86
CA GLY A 87 2.53 14.99 -2.83
C GLY A 87 2.27 13.49 -2.69
N PHE A 88 1.05 13.08 -2.36
CA PHE A 88 0.60 11.69 -2.50
C PHE A 88 0.47 11.27 -3.97
N TYR A 89 0.25 12.24 -4.86
CA TYR A 89 0.27 12.06 -6.31
C TYR A 89 1.62 12.53 -6.86
N PRO A 90 2.57 11.58 -6.92
CA PRO A 90 2.97 11.18 -8.25
C PRO A 90 2.79 9.67 -8.32
N VAL A 91 1.61 9.22 -8.74
CA VAL A 91 1.58 8.01 -9.56
C VAL A 91 2.61 8.27 -10.65
N SER A 92 3.71 7.53 -10.64
CA SER A 92 4.64 7.54 -11.77
C SER A 92 3.91 6.91 -12.95
N PHE A 93 2.96 7.65 -13.53
CA PHE A 93 2.60 7.48 -14.93
C PHE A 93 3.86 7.84 -15.68
N SER A 94 4.68 6.83 -15.95
CA SER A 94 5.71 6.95 -16.98
C SER A 94 5.03 7.49 -18.23
N TYR A 95 5.55 8.59 -18.79
CA TYR A 95 5.07 9.22 -20.03
C TYR A 95 4.90 8.23 -21.20
N ASN A 96 5.47 7.03 -21.11
CA ASN A 96 5.38 5.99 -22.13
C ASN A 96 3.96 5.39 -22.30
N SER A 97 3.04 5.54 -21.35
CA SER A 97 1.68 4.98 -21.50
C SER A 97 0.67 5.90 -22.21
N ILE A 98 1.07 7.12 -22.58
CA ILE A 98 0.18 8.09 -23.25
C ILE A 98 0.25 7.95 -24.77
N GLN A 99 1.37 7.48 -25.31
CA GLN A 99 1.53 7.33 -26.77
C GLN A 99 0.68 6.19 -27.33
N GLU A 100 0.49 5.10 -26.57
CA GLU A 100 -0.20 3.89 -27.03
C GLU A 100 -1.74 4.06 -27.15
N TYR A 101 -2.31 5.12 -26.55
CA TYR A 101 -3.73 5.47 -26.67
C TYR A 101 -4.01 6.57 -27.71
N ALA A 102 -2.98 7.23 -28.24
CA ALA A 102 -3.12 8.29 -29.24
C ALA A 102 -3.02 7.75 -30.69
N ASP A 103 -2.56 6.51 -30.86
CA ASP A 103 -2.36 5.85 -32.16
C ASP A 103 -3.35 4.68 -32.41
N GLN A 104 -4.51 4.68 -31.73
CA GLN A 104 -5.69 3.86 -32.07
C GLN A 104 -6.86 4.76 -32.50
#